data_AF-A0A1I2JZD2-F1
#
_entry.id   AF-A0A1I2JZD2-F1
#
_cell.length_a   1.000
_cell.length_b   1.000
_cell.length_c   1.000
_cell.angle_alpha   90.00
_cell.angle_beta   90.00
_cell.angle_gamma   90.00
#
_symmetry.space_group_name_H-M   'P 1'
#
loop_
_entity.id
_entity.type
_entity.pdbx_description
1 polymer ?
#
loop_
_entity_poly.entity_id
_entity_poly.type
_entity_poly.pdbx_seq_one_letter_code
_entity_poly.pdbx_strand_id
1 'polypeptide(L)'
;MESRLSVAGQAVQPILVMFPLGLFAMAVMFDMADLVGGPDILGALAYWNIVAGLVGGALATVASAVDVMFARRSQDRRLGALRSLINVGVLVVFAVIAMLRVQAADRAIGGGLFTVELLALALAGFGAWFGGELANGRPPAFARAAVGNRNY
;
A
#
# COMPACT_ATOMS: atom_id res chain seq x y z
N MET A 1 21.08 13.05 3.30
CA MET A 1 20.07 14.11 3.18
C MET A 1 18.95 13.78 4.14
N GLU A 2 19.06 14.24 5.39
CA GLU A 2 18.10 13.96 6.47
C GLU A 2 16.71 14.54 6.19
N SER A 3 15.72 13.64 6.10
CA SER A 3 14.30 13.96 6.20
C SER A 3 13.99 14.36 7.65
N ARG A 4 13.46 15.59 7.84
CA ARG A 4 13.16 16.18 9.14
C ARG A 4 11.73 15.89 9.62
N LEU A 5 11.34 14.61 9.54
CA LEU A 5 10.32 14.01 10.41
C LEU A 5 10.97 12.76 11.03
N SER A 6 11.93 13.02 11.93
CA SER A 6 12.62 12.00 12.73
C SER A 6 12.04 11.97 14.14
N VAL A 7 11.26 10.94 14.47
CA VAL A 7 11.11 10.53 15.88
C VAL A 7 12.23 9.52 16.13
N ALA A 8 13.13 9.82 17.07
CA ALA A 8 14.22 8.96 17.51
C ALA A 8 15.37 8.66 16.49
N GLY A 9 15.65 9.55 15.53
CA GLY A 9 16.85 9.42 14.69
C GLY A 9 16.80 8.33 13.61
N GLN A 10 15.64 7.68 13.43
CA GLN A 10 15.34 6.79 12.31
C GLN A 10 14.17 7.38 11.50
N ALA A 11 14.19 7.23 10.17
CA ALA A 11 13.06 7.65 9.34
C ALA A 11 11.84 6.81 9.74
N VAL A 12 10.82 7.44 10.31
CA VAL A 12 9.57 6.79 10.78
C VAL A 12 8.65 6.43 9.61
N GLN A 13 8.78 7.18 8.52
CA GLN A 13 7.96 7.11 7.32
C GLN A 13 7.92 5.73 6.62
N PRO A 14 9.04 4.97 6.50
CA PRO A 14 9.02 3.64 5.88
C PRO A 14 8.22 2.62 6.69
N ILE A 15 8.32 2.67 8.03
CA ILE A 15 7.61 1.74 8.92
C ILE A 15 6.11 1.97 8.85
N LEU A 16 5.68 3.24 8.81
CA LEU A 16 4.25 3.58 8.72
C LEU A 16 3.59 3.11 7.41
N VAL A 17 4.34 3.02 6.31
CA VAL A 17 3.81 2.58 5.01
C VAL A 17 3.85 1.05 4.87
N MET A 18 4.84 0.38 5.48
CA MET A 18 4.92 -1.09 5.47
C MET A 18 3.88 -1.75 6.37
N PHE A 19 3.48 -1.09 7.47
CA PHE A 19 2.52 -1.64 8.42
C PHE A 19 1.14 -1.96 7.78
N PRO A 20 0.48 -1.03 7.07
CA PRO A 20 -0.78 -1.31 6.35
C PRO A 20 -0.63 -2.43 5.32
N LEU A 21 0.49 -2.44 4.58
CA LEU A 21 0.75 -3.46 3.56
C LEU A 21 0.84 -4.86 4.17
N GLY A 22 1.50 -4.99 5.33
CA GLY A 22 1.56 -6.25 6.07
C GLY A 22 0.19 -6.73 6.52
N LEU A 23 -0.67 -5.82 6.99
CA LEU A 23 -2.04 -6.14 7.40
C LEU A 23 -2.90 -6.59 6.21
N PHE A 24 -2.81 -5.91 5.07
CA PHE A 24 -3.50 -6.32 3.84
C PHE A 24 -3.00 -7.68 3.33
N ALA A 25 -1.69 -7.95 3.40
CA ALA A 25 -1.15 -9.26 3.03
C ALA A 25 -1.68 -10.38 3.94
N MET A 26 -1.74 -10.12 5.25
CA MET A 26 -2.30 -11.07 6.21
C MET A 26 -3.79 -11.29 6.01
N ALA A 27 -4.57 -10.26 5.66
CA ALA A 27 -5.97 -10.41 5.28
C ALA A 27 -6.13 -11.40 4.12
N VAL A 28 -5.37 -11.21 3.03
CA VAL A 28 -5.40 -12.12 1.88
C VAL A 28 -5.03 -13.56 2.25
N MET A 29 -4.08 -13.77 3.18
CA MET A 29 -3.74 -15.12 3.65
C MET A 29 -4.89 -15.78 4.41
N PHE A 30 -5.58 -15.04 5.27
CA PHE A 30 -6.75 -15.55 6.00
C PHE A 30 -7.92 -15.82 5.06
N ASP A 31 -8.13 -14.96 4.08
CA ASP A 31 -9.14 -15.13 3.04
C ASP A 31 -8.89 -16.34 2.15
N MET A 32 -7.62 -16.57 1.77
CA MET A 32 -7.24 -17.78 1.05
C MET A 32 -7.51 -19.03 1.90
N ALA A 33 -7.21 -18.97 3.20
CA ALA A 33 -7.42 -20.08 4.12
C ALA A 33 -8.93 -20.36 4.35
N ASP A 34 -9.77 -19.33 4.42
CA ASP A 34 -11.23 -19.43 4.48
C ASP A 34 -11.78 -20.14 3.21
N LEU A 35 -11.31 -19.72 2.03
CA LEU A 35 -11.73 -20.30 0.73
C LEU A 35 -11.36 -21.77 0.54
N VAL A 36 -10.28 -22.26 1.15
CA VAL A 36 -9.87 -23.68 1.06
C VAL A 36 -10.51 -24.56 2.14
N GLY A 37 -11.52 -24.04 2.87
CA GLY A 37 -12.27 -24.78 3.88
C GLY A 37 -11.72 -24.62 5.30
N GLY A 38 -11.06 -23.50 5.59
CA GLY A 38 -10.70 -23.10 6.94
C GLY A 38 -11.94 -22.75 7.79
N PRO A 39 -11.76 -22.53 9.11
CA PRO A 39 -12.86 -22.14 9.96
C PRO A 39 -13.35 -20.71 9.65
N ASP A 40 -14.68 -20.49 9.70
CA ASP A 40 -15.35 -19.21 9.39
C ASP A 40 -14.80 -17.98 10.16
N ILE A 41 -14.10 -18.19 11.28
CA ILE A 41 -13.41 -17.13 12.02
C ILE A 41 -12.32 -16.43 11.18
N LEU A 42 -11.77 -17.10 10.18
CA LEU A 42 -10.71 -16.56 9.33
C LEU A 42 -11.21 -15.39 8.47
N GLY A 43 -12.41 -15.48 7.89
CA GLY A 43 -13.03 -14.35 7.17
C GLY A 43 -13.24 -13.14 8.08
N ALA A 44 -13.61 -13.36 9.35
CA ALA A 44 -13.74 -12.27 10.32
C ALA A 44 -12.38 -11.63 10.66
N LEU A 45 -11.32 -12.43 10.84
CA LEU A 45 -9.96 -11.92 11.07
C LEU A 45 -9.43 -11.14 9.86
N ALA A 46 -9.67 -11.64 8.66
CA ALA A 46 -9.29 -10.96 7.43
C ALA A 46 -9.94 -9.58 7.32
N TYR A 47 -11.26 -9.50 7.57
CA TYR A 47 -11.99 -8.23 7.63
C TYR A 47 -11.37 -7.25 8.64
N TRP A 48 -11.09 -7.69 9.86
CA TRP A 48 -10.50 -6.81 10.89
C TRP A 48 -9.08 -6.36 10.54
N ASN A 49 -8.29 -7.21 9.87
CA ASN A 49 -6.99 -6.81 9.33
C ASN A 49 -7.11 -5.75 8.24
N ILE A 50 -8.09 -5.85 7.34
CA ILE A 50 -8.35 -4.79 6.35
C ILE A 50 -8.70 -3.49 7.07
N VAL A 51 -9.60 -3.52 8.06
CA VAL A 51 -9.99 -2.33 8.82
C VAL A 51 -8.77 -1.70 9.53
N ALA A 52 -7.96 -2.52 10.20
CA ALA A 52 -6.73 -2.04 10.85
C ALA A 52 -5.73 -1.47 9.83
N GLY A 53 -5.60 -2.11 8.66
CA GLY A 53 -4.77 -1.65 7.56
C GLY A 53 -5.23 -0.30 7.01
N LEU A 54 -6.55 -0.09 6.89
CA LEU A 54 -7.15 1.19 6.47
C LEU A 54 -6.84 2.30 7.47
N VAL A 55 -6.97 2.04 8.77
CA VAL A 55 -6.64 3.02 9.81
C VAL A 55 -5.15 3.35 9.77
N GLY A 56 -4.29 2.34 9.72
CA GLY A 56 -2.83 2.53 9.64
C GLY A 56 -2.42 3.30 8.37
N GLY A 57 -3.02 2.98 7.22
CA GLY A 57 -2.66 3.63 5.97
C GLY A 57 -3.24 5.04 5.86
N ALA A 58 -4.38 5.33 6.48
CA ALA A 58 -4.87 6.71 6.61
C ALA A 58 -3.86 7.57 7.39
N LEU A 59 -3.34 7.06 8.52
CA LEU A 59 -2.28 7.75 9.28
C LEU A 59 -1.01 7.94 8.45
N ALA A 60 -0.59 6.90 7.70
CA ALA A 60 0.56 6.98 6.80
C ALA A 60 0.38 8.00 5.67
N THR A 61 -0.85 8.12 5.15
CA THR A 61 -1.20 9.10 4.12
C THR A 61 -1.10 10.52 4.66
N VAL A 62 -1.63 10.77 5.87
CA VAL A 62 -1.53 12.07 6.53
C VAL A 62 -0.07 12.44 6.76
N ALA A 63 0.74 11.52 7.27
CA ALA A 63 2.17 11.74 7.45
C ALA A 63 2.86 12.08 6.12
N SER A 64 2.60 11.29 5.06
CA SER A 64 3.16 11.52 3.72
C SER A 64 2.72 12.87 3.13
N ALA A 65 1.49 13.33 3.37
CA ALA A 65 1.01 14.62 2.89
C ALA A 65 1.73 15.79 3.56
N VAL A 66 1.97 15.67 4.87
CA VAL A 66 2.74 16.64 5.65
C VAL A 66 4.17 16.72 5.12
N ASP A 67 4.82 15.58 4.85
CA ASP A 67 6.18 15.54 4.29
C ASP A 67 6.27 16.25 2.92
N VAL A 68 5.27 16.08 2.05
CA VAL A 68 5.22 16.77 0.74
C VAL A 68 5.05 18.28 0.90
N MET A 69 4.24 18.73 1.85
CA MET A 69 4.01 20.16 2.10
C MET A 69 5.28 20.88 2.58
N PHE A 70 6.10 20.20 3.40
CA PHE A 70 7.36 20.76 3.89
C PHE A 70 8.55 20.58 2.92
N ALA A 71 8.36 19.91 1.79
CA ALA A 71 9.43 19.70 0.80
C ALA A 71 9.83 21.03 0.12
N ARG A 72 11.13 21.34 0.17
CA ARG A 72 11.70 22.59 -0.36
C ARG A 72 11.99 22.56 -1.86
N ARG A 73 12.17 21.38 -2.46
CA ARG A 73 12.48 21.17 -3.88
C ARG A 73 11.25 20.71 -4.67
N SER A 74 11.11 21.22 -5.90
CA SER A 74 9.99 20.90 -6.78
C SER A 74 9.97 19.45 -7.27
N GLN A 75 11.14 18.84 -7.46
CA GLN A 75 11.25 17.42 -7.85
C GLN A 75 10.79 16.49 -6.72
N ASP A 76 11.18 16.76 -5.49
CA ASP A 76 10.80 15.97 -4.31
C ASP A 76 9.28 16.03 -4.05
N ARG A 77 8.65 17.18 -4.32
CA ARG A 77 7.19 17.34 -4.25
C ARG A 77 6.45 16.46 -5.27
N ARG A 78 6.92 16.37 -6.52
CA ARG A 78 6.26 15.56 -7.56
C ARG A 78 6.33 14.08 -7.24
N LEU A 79 7.50 13.59 -6.81
CA LEU A 79 7.68 12.19 -6.42
C LEU A 79 6.84 11.86 -5.18
N GLY A 80 6.88 12.71 -4.15
CA GLY A 80 6.10 12.50 -2.93
C GLY A 80 4.59 12.53 -3.18
N ALA A 81 4.12 13.43 -4.06
CA ALA A 81 2.71 13.47 -4.47
C ALA A 81 2.28 12.21 -5.22
N LEU A 82 3.10 11.70 -6.15
CA LEU A 82 2.80 10.47 -6.88
C LEU A 82 2.72 9.26 -5.94
N ARG A 83 3.66 9.16 -4.98
CA ARG A 83 3.66 8.08 -3.99
C ARG A 83 2.44 8.15 -3.08
N SER A 84 2.08 9.34 -2.60
CA SER A 84 0.89 9.57 -1.80
C SER A 84 -0.39 9.19 -2.57
N LEU A 85 -0.48 9.56 -3.86
CA LEU A 85 -1.61 9.23 -4.71
C LEU A 85 -1.80 7.71 -4.88
N ILE A 86 -0.71 6.96 -5.08
CA ILE A 86 -0.76 5.49 -5.18
C ILE A 86 -1.27 4.89 -3.85
N ASN A 87 -0.74 5.34 -2.71
CA ASN A 87 -1.17 4.86 -1.40
C ASN A 87 -2.65 5.15 -1.13
N VAL A 88 -3.12 6.35 -1.48
CA VAL A 88 -4.55 6.72 -1.37
C VAL A 88 -5.40 5.83 -2.27
N GLY A 89 -4.98 5.57 -3.50
CA GLY A 89 -5.68 4.66 -4.40
C GLY A 89 -5.85 3.27 -3.81
N VAL A 90 -4.78 2.70 -3.26
CA VAL A 90 -4.81 1.39 -2.58
C VAL A 90 -5.78 1.40 -1.40
N LEU A 91 -5.73 2.44 -0.56
CA LEU A 91 -6.64 2.60 0.58
C LEU A 91 -8.10 2.66 0.15
N VAL A 92 -8.41 3.42 -0.90
CA VAL A 92 -9.77 3.52 -1.44
C VAL A 92 -10.26 2.16 -1.92
N VAL A 93 -9.42 1.39 -2.63
CA VAL A 93 -9.79 0.05 -3.10
C VAL A 93 -10.07 -0.89 -1.92
N PHE A 94 -9.19 -0.94 -0.91
CA PHE A 94 -9.42 -1.75 0.29
C PHE A 94 -10.63 -1.28 1.11
N ALA A 95 -10.93 0.02 1.12
CA ALA A 95 -12.12 0.56 1.78
C ALA A 95 -13.41 0.10 1.08
N VAL A 96 -13.42 0.09 -0.26
CA VAL A 96 -14.53 -0.45 -1.04
C VAL A 96 -14.70 -1.95 -0.77
N ILE A 97 -13.60 -2.73 -0.75
CA ILE A 97 -13.65 -4.15 -0.40
C ILE A 97 -14.24 -4.35 1.00
N ALA A 98 -13.80 -3.57 2.00
CA ALA A 98 -14.32 -3.63 3.36
C ALA A 98 -15.82 -3.29 3.43
N MET A 99 -16.28 -2.27 2.70
CA MET A 99 -17.70 -1.91 2.62
C MET A 99 -18.55 -3.01 1.98
N LEU A 100 -18.05 -3.66 0.92
CA LEU A 100 -18.74 -4.77 0.28
C LEU A 100 -18.82 -6.00 1.20
N ARG A 101 -17.75 -6.25 1.99
CA ARG A 101 -17.72 -7.32 2.99
C ARG A 101 -18.71 -7.14 4.12
N VAL A 102 -18.97 -5.89 4.55
CA VAL A 102 -19.85 -5.63 5.69
C VAL A 102 -21.31 -6.04 5.42
N GLN A 103 -21.69 -6.16 4.16
CA GLN A 103 -23.04 -6.53 3.73
C GLN A 103 -23.23 -8.05 3.56
N ALA A 104 -22.15 -8.85 3.59
CA ALA A 104 -22.22 -10.30 3.48
C ALA A 104 -22.46 -10.92 4.87
N ALA A 105 -23.44 -11.84 4.98
CA ALA A 105 -23.89 -12.43 6.25
C ALA A 105 -22.75 -13.08 7.05
N ASP A 106 -21.81 -13.75 6.37
CA ASP A 106 -20.68 -14.42 7.01
C ASP A 106 -19.38 -13.61 6.89
N ARG A 107 -19.41 -12.42 6.28
CA ARG A 107 -18.22 -11.69 5.78
C ARG A 107 -17.34 -12.54 4.84
N ALA A 108 -17.82 -13.73 4.46
CA ALA A 108 -17.16 -14.69 3.60
C ALA A 108 -17.10 -14.16 2.17
N ILE A 109 -16.03 -14.55 1.49
CA ILE A 109 -15.75 -14.08 0.14
C ILE A 109 -16.41 -14.98 -0.89
N GLY A 110 -17.20 -14.40 -1.80
CA GLY A 110 -17.40 -15.01 -3.11
C GLY A 110 -16.13 -14.87 -3.96
N GLY A 111 -15.66 -15.91 -4.66
CA GLY A 111 -14.37 -15.92 -5.37
C GLY A 111 -14.08 -14.72 -6.30
N GLY A 112 -15.12 -14.04 -6.80
CA GLY A 112 -14.97 -12.77 -7.52
C GLY A 112 -14.38 -11.63 -6.69
N LEU A 113 -14.80 -11.47 -5.42
CA LEU A 113 -14.29 -10.41 -4.53
C LEU A 113 -12.84 -10.71 -4.10
N PHE A 114 -12.47 -11.98 -3.92
CA PHE A 114 -11.09 -12.39 -3.63
C PHE A 114 -10.12 -12.00 -4.74
N THR A 115 -10.57 -12.11 -6.00
CA THR A 115 -9.76 -11.71 -7.16
C THR A 115 -9.47 -10.21 -7.15
N VAL A 116 -10.46 -9.39 -6.78
CA VAL A 116 -10.29 -7.93 -6.64
C VAL A 116 -9.34 -7.61 -5.49
N GLU A 117 -9.44 -8.34 -4.38
CA GLU A 117 -8.54 -8.18 -3.24
C GLU A 117 -7.09 -8.52 -3.58
N LEU A 118 -6.86 -9.62 -4.30
CA LEU A 118 -5.55 -10.00 -4.81
C LEU A 118 -4.95 -8.92 -5.74
N LEU A 119 -5.75 -8.36 -6.64
CA LEU A 119 -5.33 -7.27 -7.52
C LEU A 119 -5.01 -6.00 -6.72
N ALA A 120 -5.81 -5.69 -5.69
CA ALA A 120 -5.57 -4.57 -4.80
C ALA A 120 -4.26 -4.74 -4.01
N LEU A 121 -3.98 -5.94 -3.50
CA LEU A 121 -2.73 -6.26 -2.83
C LEU A 121 -1.54 -6.18 -3.77
N ALA A 122 -1.67 -6.68 -5.00
CA ALA A 122 -0.62 -6.58 -6.02
C ALA A 122 -0.31 -5.11 -6.35
N LEU A 123 -1.33 -4.27 -6.49
CA LEU A 123 -1.17 -2.82 -6.68
C LEU A 123 -0.49 -2.16 -5.49
N ALA A 124 -0.83 -2.56 -4.26
CA ALA A 124 -0.19 -2.09 -3.03
C ALA A 124 1.30 -2.45 -2.98
N GLY A 125 1.63 -3.70 -3.31
CA GLY A 125 3.01 -4.18 -3.42
C GLY A 125 3.81 -3.43 -4.49
N PHE A 126 3.20 -3.21 -5.66
CA PHE A 126 3.81 -2.42 -6.73
C PHE A 126 4.08 -0.97 -6.29
N GLY A 127 3.13 -0.33 -5.61
CA GLY A 127 3.31 1.01 -5.04
C GLY A 127 4.44 1.10 -4.03
N ALA A 128 4.56 0.08 -3.16
CA ALA A 128 5.64 -0.01 -2.19
C ALA A 128 7.02 -0.19 -2.86
N TRP A 129 7.11 -1.08 -3.87
CA TRP A 129 8.34 -1.28 -4.65
C TRP A 129 8.75 -0.02 -5.42
N PHE A 130 7.80 0.61 -6.12
CA PHE A 130 8.05 1.85 -6.86
C PHE A 130 8.53 2.98 -5.95
N GLY A 131 7.95 3.10 -4.75
CA GLY A 131 8.41 4.05 -3.74
C GLY A 131 9.83 3.76 -3.22
N GLY A 132 10.23 2.50 -3.15
CA GLY A 132 11.58 2.08 -2.75
C GLY A 132 12.64 2.35 -3.83
N GLU A 133 12.32 2.08 -5.11
CA GLU A 133 13.24 2.30 -6.23
C GLU A 133 13.57 3.80 -6.40
N LEU A 134 12.55 4.66 -6.23
CA LEU A 134 12.71 6.12 -6.25
C LEU A 134 13.55 6.64 -5.07
N ALA A 135 13.39 6.07 -3.87
CA ALA A 135 14.16 6.45 -2.68
C ALA A 135 15.64 6.05 -2.80
N ASN A 136 15.94 4.97 -3.54
CA ASN A 136 17.29 4.49 -3.79
C ASN A 136 18.02 5.24 -4.93
N GLY A 137 17.39 6.23 -5.58
CA GLY A 137 18.00 7.00 -6.68
C GLY A 137 18.31 6.17 -7.93
N ARG A 138 17.72 4.97 -8.06
CA ARG A 138 17.87 4.12 -9.25
C ARG A 138 16.83 4.56 -10.29
N PRO A 139 17.25 4.95 -11.52
CA PRO A 139 16.30 5.24 -12.57
C PRO A 139 15.47 3.97 -12.87
N PRO A 140 14.14 4.10 -13.03
CA PRO A 140 13.27 2.96 -13.23
C PRO A 140 13.69 2.15 -14.48
N ALA A 141 13.45 0.84 -14.47
CA ALA A 141 13.99 -0.08 -15.49
C ALA A 141 13.67 0.33 -16.94
N PHE A 142 12.52 0.96 -17.18
CA PHE A 142 12.14 1.48 -18.51
C PHE A 142 12.98 2.70 -18.96
N ALA A 143 13.53 3.49 -18.03
CA ALA A 143 14.43 4.60 -18.34
C ALA A 143 15.83 4.09 -18.74
N ARG A 144 16.27 2.93 -18.23
CA ARG A 144 17.51 2.27 -18.69
C ARG A 144 17.41 1.82 -20.15
N ALA A 145 16.26 1.31 -20.56
CA ALA A 145 16.03 0.90 -21.95
C ALA A 145 16.12 2.08 -22.94
N ALA A 146 15.68 3.28 -22.53
CA ALA A 146 15.75 4.48 -23.35
C ALA A 146 17.17 5.06 -23.48
N VAL A 147 18.04 4.86 -22.48
CA VAL A 147 19.42 5.35 -22.49
C VAL A 147 20.35 4.41 -23.25
N GLY A 148 20.04 3.10 -23.31
CA GLY A 148 20.83 2.11 -24.05
C GLY A 148 20.80 2.26 -25.57
N ASN A 149 19.85 3.02 -26.13
CA ASN A 149 19.65 3.14 -27.59
C ASN A 149 20.23 4.43 -28.21
N ARG A 150 21.13 5.14 -27.51
CA ARG A 150 21.76 6.38 -27.99
C ARG A 150 23.26 6.29 -28.29
N ASN A 151 23.83 5.08 -28.25
CA ASN A 151 25.22 4.85 -28.59
C ASN A 151 25.34 3.94 -29.81
N TYR A 152 25.01 4.45 -31.01
CA TYR A 152 25.55 4.00 -32.30
C TYR A 152 25.51 5.17 -33.28
#